data_AF-A0A6A7KD19-F1
#
_entry.id   AF-A0A6A7KD19-F1
#
_cell.length_a   1.000
_cell.length_b   1.000
_cell.length_c   1.000
_cell.angle_alpha   90.00
_cell.angle_beta   90.00
_cell.angle_gamma   90.00
#
_symmetry.space_group_name_H-M   'P 1'
#
loop_
_entity.id
_entity.type
_entity.pdbx_description
1 polymer ?
#
loop_
_entity_poly.entity_id
_entity_poly.type
_entity_poly.pdbx_seq_one_letter_code
_entity_poly.pdbx_strand_id
1 'polypeptide(L)'
;MKRIGIVILFLLFLTPNAVSAETLYDQYKTDLGLTINSYSENWTGYKLIEVYEEFKKNTYGDEIKYLKEINLYSDNPSGGQEEGVYNASYNRLKILGNEKIILSKENTIDLYNLSNKQTVEDFARTLSHEYGHHFTLYYLIQYENKTFDDWRDTKLYQVRKLEGYDKVTNNYINGHEWSIIEICAEDYVQLYGSSTGKEAYYFEDIEQRYYSGSINKSASYQYSIYNINPQENNNIPLVLEVPQVKEYWQNASGMESKVKAPTKPTIALVDTEDLGYDKIQYKLQWTKSIDIDEQEVQYYTVVATDLQGEDIIPIKTVSQGEPLEAVVGSIRVTNDKNIMFYTDSFIDNPKLFKVYAMSSIGGIVSSDTLKVDFNNPSVTTLKSLAVSNMPIEDEKELAPIIVNRKGNKYIDKVLDMILLIVEKIKNFSN
;
A
#
# COMPACT_ATOMS: atom_id res chain seq x y z
N MET A 1 70.90 -36.38 9.88
CA MET A 1 69.45 -36.47 10.18
C MET A 1 68.76 -35.20 9.69
N LYS A 2 68.16 -35.22 8.49
CA LYS A 2 67.36 -34.12 7.94
C LYS A 2 65.91 -34.59 7.89
N ARG A 3 65.01 -33.89 8.58
CA ARG A 3 63.57 -34.19 8.62
C ARG A 3 62.91 -33.63 7.37
N ILE A 4 62.25 -34.50 6.61
CA ILE A 4 61.38 -34.17 5.47
C ILE A 4 60.01 -33.80 6.06
N GLY A 5 59.57 -32.56 5.87
CA GLY A 5 58.22 -32.13 6.20
C GLY A 5 57.29 -32.42 5.03
N ILE A 6 56.30 -33.29 5.26
CA ILE A 6 55.19 -33.54 4.33
C ILE A 6 54.21 -32.39 4.48
N VAL A 7 54.00 -31.62 3.42
CA VAL A 7 52.92 -30.64 3.31
C VAL A 7 51.70 -31.38 2.75
N ILE A 8 50.68 -31.57 3.59
CA ILE A 8 49.38 -32.08 3.18
C ILE A 8 48.57 -30.89 2.65
N LEU A 9 48.35 -30.88 1.33
CA LEU A 9 47.49 -29.92 0.64
C LEU A 9 46.04 -30.36 0.81
N PHE A 10 45.28 -29.70 1.69
CA PHE A 10 43.83 -29.87 1.80
C PHE A 10 43.17 -29.15 0.61
N LEU A 11 42.76 -29.93 -0.40
CA LEU A 11 41.82 -29.48 -1.44
C LEU A 11 40.41 -29.44 -0.82
N LEU A 12 40.00 -28.26 -0.37
CA LEU A 12 38.60 -27.96 -0.07
C LEU A 12 37.82 -27.94 -1.39
N PHE A 13 37.10 -29.02 -1.66
CA PHE A 13 36.03 -29.01 -2.67
C PHE A 13 34.90 -28.13 -2.14
N LEU A 14 34.87 -26.87 -2.58
CA LEU A 14 33.68 -26.04 -2.53
C LEU A 14 32.69 -26.63 -3.55
N THR A 15 31.77 -27.47 -3.11
CA THR A 15 30.58 -27.78 -3.90
C THR A 15 29.75 -26.50 -3.95
N PRO A 16 29.49 -25.90 -5.12
CA PRO A 16 28.45 -24.88 -5.19
C PRO A 16 27.16 -25.53 -4.71
N ASN A 17 26.48 -24.91 -3.75
CA ASN A 17 25.10 -25.27 -3.46
C ASN A 17 24.34 -25.10 -4.77
N ALA A 18 23.99 -26.22 -5.40
CA ALA A 18 23.11 -26.21 -6.55
C ALA A 18 21.75 -25.73 -6.02
N VAL A 19 21.47 -24.43 -6.16
CA VAL A 19 20.10 -23.94 -6.12
C VAL A 19 19.40 -24.69 -7.24
N SER A 20 18.52 -25.62 -6.87
CA SER A 20 17.71 -26.34 -7.84
C SER A 20 17.00 -25.29 -8.69
N ALA A 21 17.17 -25.35 -10.02
CA ALA A 21 16.36 -24.54 -10.90
C ALA A 21 14.89 -24.82 -10.58
N GLU A 22 14.12 -23.78 -10.30
CA GLU A 22 12.71 -23.93 -9.96
C GLU A 22 11.95 -24.45 -11.18
N THR A 23 11.06 -25.42 -10.94
CA THR A 23 10.28 -26.06 -11.99
C THR A 23 9.20 -25.10 -12.47
N LEU A 24 9.24 -24.71 -13.74
CA LEU A 24 8.12 -24.02 -14.39
C LEU A 24 6.98 -25.02 -14.63
N TYR A 25 5.86 -24.84 -13.94
CA TYR A 25 4.69 -25.71 -14.04
C TYR A 25 3.76 -25.29 -15.18
N ASP A 26 3.55 -23.98 -15.37
CA ASP A 26 2.68 -23.47 -16.42
C ASP A 26 3.03 -22.03 -16.81
N GLN A 27 2.55 -21.60 -17.97
CA GLN A 27 2.80 -20.27 -18.52
C GLN A 27 1.60 -19.78 -19.32
N TYR A 28 1.26 -18.50 -19.15
CA TYR A 28 0.20 -17.83 -19.91
C TYR A 28 0.72 -16.53 -20.53
N LYS A 29 0.65 -16.42 -21.87
CA LYS A 29 1.01 -15.19 -22.59
C LYS A 29 -0.24 -14.33 -22.80
N THR A 30 -0.19 -13.10 -22.33
CA THR A 30 -1.31 -12.14 -22.39
C THR A 30 -1.36 -11.39 -23.71
N ASP A 31 -2.49 -10.73 -24.00
CA ASP A 31 -2.62 -9.79 -25.11
C ASP A 31 -1.97 -8.42 -24.84
N LEU A 32 -1.57 -8.12 -23.59
CA LEU A 32 -0.73 -6.96 -23.24
C LEU A 32 0.75 -7.17 -23.55
N GLY A 33 1.14 -8.39 -23.94
CA GLY A 33 2.52 -8.73 -24.29
C GLY A 33 3.41 -9.16 -23.12
N LEU A 34 2.87 -9.16 -21.89
CA LEU A 34 3.52 -9.77 -20.72
C LEU A 34 3.21 -11.27 -20.60
N THR A 35 4.07 -12.00 -19.91
CA THR A 35 3.92 -13.42 -19.64
C THR A 35 3.71 -13.68 -18.15
N ILE A 36 2.73 -14.50 -17.79
CA ILE A 36 2.54 -14.98 -16.42
C ILE A 36 3.16 -16.37 -16.33
N ASN A 37 4.22 -16.52 -15.55
CA ASN A 37 4.91 -17.77 -15.31
C ASN A 37 4.51 -18.32 -13.95
N SER A 38 4.23 -19.62 -13.87
CA SER A 38 3.99 -20.27 -12.58
C SER A 38 5.02 -21.31 -12.26
N TYR A 39 5.69 -21.08 -11.15
CA TYR A 39 6.56 -22.01 -10.44
C TYR A 39 5.84 -22.63 -9.23
N SER A 40 4.50 -22.59 -9.26
CA SER A 40 3.64 -23.04 -8.16
C SER A 40 2.55 -24.01 -8.62
N GLU A 41 2.51 -25.20 -8.01
CA GLU A 41 1.61 -26.30 -8.43
C GLU A 41 0.12 -25.93 -8.35
N ASN A 42 -0.27 -25.10 -7.39
CA ASN A 42 -1.66 -24.69 -7.16
C ASN A 42 -2.08 -23.49 -8.02
N TRP A 43 -1.20 -22.93 -8.84
CA TRP A 43 -1.44 -21.79 -9.73
C TRP A 43 -1.15 -22.18 -11.18
N THR A 44 -2.04 -22.98 -11.78
CA THR A 44 -1.90 -23.46 -13.17
C THR A 44 -3.24 -23.38 -13.92
N GLY A 45 -3.20 -23.52 -15.24
CA GLY A 45 -4.35 -23.54 -16.12
C GLY A 45 -5.16 -22.25 -16.08
N TYR A 46 -6.46 -22.38 -15.82
CA TYR A 46 -7.37 -21.23 -15.80
C TYR A 46 -7.02 -20.20 -14.72
N LYS A 47 -6.32 -20.58 -13.65
CA LYS A 47 -5.90 -19.65 -12.60
C LYS A 47 -4.92 -18.60 -13.10
N LEU A 48 -4.09 -18.91 -14.11
CA LEU A 48 -3.21 -17.90 -14.72
C LEU A 48 -4.02 -16.84 -15.48
N ILE A 49 -5.17 -17.22 -16.03
CA ILE A 49 -6.12 -16.29 -16.65
C ILE A 49 -6.78 -15.43 -15.56
N GLU A 50 -7.12 -16.00 -14.40
CA GLU A 50 -7.64 -15.24 -13.26
C GLU A 50 -6.61 -14.21 -12.76
N VAL A 51 -5.33 -14.57 -12.65
CA VAL A 51 -4.26 -13.61 -12.32
C VAL A 51 -4.21 -12.49 -13.34
N TYR A 52 -4.35 -12.82 -14.64
CA TYR A 52 -4.36 -11.82 -15.69
C TYR A 52 -5.57 -10.88 -15.61
N GLU A 53 -6.77 -11.42 -15.38
CA GLU A 53 -7.97 -10.60 -15.24
C GLU A 53 -7.94 -9.75 -13.97
N GLU A 54 -7.36 -10.25 -12.88
CA GLU A 54 -7.08 -9.44 -11.69
C GLU A 54 -6.10 -8.31 -11.99
N PHE A 55 -4.98 -8.62 -12.67
CA PHE A 55 -4.01 -7.63 -13.08
C PHE A 55 -4.64 -6.50 -13.89
N LYS A 56 -5.55 -6.82 -14.83
CA LYS A 56 -6.25 -5.84 -15.66
C LYS A 56 -7.19 -4.90 -14.91
N LYS A 57 -7.56 -5.22 -13.65
CA LYS A 57 -8.36 -4.31 -12.82
C LYS A 57 -7.56 -3.10 -12.34
N ASN A 58 -6.23 -3.18 -12.40
CA ASN A 58 -5.35 -2.01 -12.22
C ASN A 58 -5.55 -0.99 -13.34
N THR A 59 -5.38 0.29 -13.03
CA THR A 59 -5.35 1.35 -14.04
C THR A 59 -3.91 1.53 -14.53
N TYR A 60 -3.67 1.21 -15.80
CA TYR A 60 -2.35 1.26 -16.42
C TYR A 60 -2.33 2.04 -17.73
N GLY A 61 -1.16 2.56 -18.09
CA GLY A 61 -0.87 3.34 -19.28
C GLY A 61 0.28 2.74 -20.10
N ASP A 62 1.14 3.60 -20.65
CA ASP A 62 2.25 3.18 -21.51
C ASP A 62 3.36 2.40 -20.78
N GLU A 63 3.43 2.54 -19.46
CA GLU A 63 4.39 1.84 -18.60
C GLU A 63 4.30 0.33 -18.76
N ILE A 64 3.11 -0.23 -19.01
CA ILE A 64 2.89 -1.67 -19.12
C ILE A 64 3.81 -2.35 -20.13
N LYS A 65 4.24 -1.63 -21.16
CA LYS A 65 5.17 -2.11 -22.21
C LYS A 65 6.60 -2.38 -21.69
N TYR A 66 6.88 -2.00 -20.45
CA TYR A 66 8.16 -2.17 -19.76
C TYR A 66 8.08 -3.25 -18.68
N LEU A 67 6.94 -3.91 -18.51
CA LEU A 67 6.78 -5.07 -17.65
C LEU A 67 6.71 -6.32 -18.54
N LYS A 68 7.65 -7.25 -18.36
CA LYS A 68 7.76 -8.45 -19.18
C LYS A 68 7.03 -9.64 -18.59
N GLU A 69 7.22 -9.85 -17.29
CA GLU A 69 6.81 -11.09 -16.62
C GLU A 69 6.18 -10.82 -15.26
N ILE A 70 5.17 -11.63 -14.92
CA ILE A 70 4.69 -11.83 -13.56
C ILE A 70 4.99 -13.29 -13.22
N ASN A 71 5.78 -13.52 -12.17
CA ASN A 71 6.23 -14.84 -11.76
C ASN A 71 5.54 -15.24 -10.45
N LEU A 72 4.94 -16.43 -10.44
CA LEU A 72 4.17 -16.97 -9.31
C LEU A 72 4.97 -18.09 -8.63
N TYR A 73 5.46 -17.85 -7.42
CA TYR A 73 6.28 -18.79 -6.67
C TYR A 73 5.54 -19.38 -5.47
N SER A 74 5.72 -20.69 -5.24
CA SER A 74 5.13 -21.38 -4.09
C SER A 74 5.59 -20.79 -2.77
N ASP A 75 6.88 -20.50 -2.64
CA ASP A 75 7.53 -20.03 -1.41
C ASP A 75 8.49 -18.88 -1.75
N ASN A 76 8.88 -18.09 -0.75
CA ASN A 76 9.94 -17.08 -0.91
C ASN A 76 11.33 -17.76 -0.87
N PRO A 77 12.14 -17.70 -1.95
CA PRO A 77 13.44 -18.38 -2.03
C PRO A 77 14.47 -17.83 -1.04
N SER A 78 14.29 -16.60 -0.56
CA SER A 78 15.12 -15.97 0.47
C SER A 78 14.67 -16.33 1.90
N GLY A 79 13.59 -17.09 2.06
CA GLY A 79 13.01 -17.47 3.36
C GLY A 79 12.34 -16.30 4.11
N GLY A 80 12.07 -15.19 3.41
CA GLY A 80 11.45 -13.99 3.96
C GLY A 80 9.92 -14.06 4.04
N GLN A 81 9.33 -13.10 4.75
CA GLN A 81 7.87 -12.88 4.79
C GLN A 81 7.36 -11.97 3.64
N GLU A 82 8.27 -11.47 2.80
CA GLU A 82 7.93 -10.67 1.62
C GLU A 82 7.02 -11.50 0.70
N GLU A 83 5.87 -10.93 0.34
CA GLU A 83 4.88 -11.57 -0.52
C GLU A 83 5.04 -11.21 -2.00
N GLY A 84 5.85 -10.20 -2.31
CA GLY A 84 6.15 -9.82 -3.68
C GLY A 84 7.39 -8.92 -3.76
N VAL A 85 7.96 -8.84 -4.97
CA VAL A 85 9.07 -7.95 -5.32
C VAL A 85 8.95 -7.53 -6.79
N TYR A 86 9.08 -6.23 -7.05
CA TYR A 86 9.31 -5.68 -8.38
C TYR A 86 10.80 -5.59 -8.71
N ASN A 87 11.22 -6.34 -9.74
CA ASN A 87 12.60 -6.36 -10.24
C ASN A 87 12.77 -5.40 -11.42
N ALA A 88 13.35 -4.23 -11.16
CA ALA A 88 13.62 -3.22 -12.17
C ALA A 88 15.07 -3.20 -12.64
N SER A 89 15.29 -2.86 -13.91
CA SER A 89 16.60 -2.46 -14.41
C SER A 89 16.51 -1.24 -15.31
N TYR A 90 17.50 -0.36 -15.23
CA TYR A 90 17.59 0.82 -16.08
C TYR A 90 19.05 1.18 -16.35
N ASN A 91 19.29 1.96 -17.40
CA ASN A 91 20.63 2.44 -17.75
C ASN A 91 20.67 3.97 -17.73
N ARG A 92 21.77 4.53 -17.21
CA ARG A 92 22.08 5.96 -17.29
C ARG A 92 23.06 6.18 -18.46
N LEU A 93 22.61 6.84 -19.52
CA LEU A 93 23.44 7.18 -20.67
C LEU A 93 23.87 8.64 -20.59
N LYS A 94 25.18 8.88 -20.56
CA LYS A 94 25.76 10.22 -20.63
C LYS A 94 26.19 10.52 -22.06
N ILE A 95 25.56 11.52 -22.68
CA ILE A 95 25.85 11.94 -24.04
C ILE A 95 26.02 13.47 -24.06
N LEU A 96 27.22 13.92 -24.45
CA LEU A 96 27.59 15.33 -24.55
C LEU A 96 27.33 16.13 -23.24
N GLY A 97 27.54 15.47 -22.09
CA GLY A 97 27.34 16.08 -20.77
C GLY A 97 25.90 16.02 -20.24
N ASN A 98 24.92 15.59 -21.05
CA ASN A 98 23.56 15.33 -20.60
C ASN A 98 23.39 13.85 -20.23
N GLU A 99 22.68 13.58 -19.13
CA GLU A 99 22.33 12.22 -18.72
C GLU A 99 20.88 11.91 -19.08
N LYS A 100 20.65 10.74 -19.69
CA LYS A 100 19.32 10.19 -19.97
C LYS A 100 19.18 8.83 -19.29
N ILE A 101 18.09 8.65 -18.56
CA ILE A 101 17.76 7.39 -17.89
C ILE A 101 16.79 6.61 -18.77
N ILE A 102 17.02 5.30 -18.89
CA ILE A 102 16.22 4.44 -19.78
C ILE A 102 15.87 3.18 -19.02
N LEU A 103 14.58 3.01 -18.75
CA LEU A 103 14.05 1.81 -18.14
C LEU A 103 14.14 0.63 -19.12
N SER A 104 14.56 -0.53 -18.62
CA SER A 104 14.55 -1.79 -19.36
C SER A 104 13.12 -2.25 -19.62
N LYS A 105 12.91 -3.03 -20.68
CA LYS A 105 11.63 -3.71 -20.92
C LYS A 105 11.56 -5.12 -20.33
N GLU A 106 12.63 -5.53 -19.65
CA GLU A 106 12.78 -6.86 -19.06
C GLU A 106 12.44 -6.88 -17.56
N ASN A 107 11.68 -5.90 -17.06
CA ASN A 107 11.32 -5.85 -15.64
C ASN A 107 10.29 -6.94 -15.32
N THR A 108 10.31 -7.44 -14.08
CA THR A 108 9.41 -8.51 -13.62
C THR A 108 8.76 -8.16 -12.29
N ILE A 109 7.62 -8.76 -12.03
CA ILE A 109 7.01 -8.83 -10.69
C ILE A 109 7.07 -10.28 -10.25
N ASP A 110 7.63 -10.53 -9.09
CA ASP A 110 7.67 -11.84 -8.47
C ASP A 110 6.68 -11.85 -7.30
N LEU A 111 5.79 -12.84 -7.22
CA LEU A 111 4.87 -13.04 -6.11
C LEU A 111 5.22 -14.35 -5.40
N TYR A 112 5.33 -14.30 -4.08
CA TYR A 112 5.81 -15.40 -3.25
C TYR A 112 4.72 -15.97 -2.33
N ASN A 113 5.07 -17.09 -1.70
CA ASN A 113 4.26 -17.77 -0.68
C ASN A 113 2.88 -18.22 -1.22
N LEU A 114 2.75 -18.41 -2.53
CA LEU A 114 1.47 -18.75 -3.15
C LEU A 114 0.98 -20.15 -2.81
N SER A 115 1.82 -21.01 -2.22
CA SER A 115 1.44 -22.34 -1.73
C SER A 115 0.29 -22.29 -0.71
N ASN A 116 0.20 -21.20 0.07
CA ASN A 116 -0.85 -20.99 1.06
C ASN A 116 -2.06 -20.18 0.53
N LYS A 117 -1.97 -19.64 -0.69
CA LYS A 117 -3.01 -18.81 -1.33
C LYS A 117 -3.86 -19.66 -2.28
N GLN A 118 -5.17 -19.43 -2.28
CA GLN A 118 -6.12 -20.24 -3.05
C GLN A 118 -6.80 -19.43 -4.16
N THR A 119 -6.95 -18.13 -3.94
CA THR A 119 -7.74 -17.21 -4.76
C THR A 119 -6.92 -15.95 -5.08
N VAL A 120 -7.30 -15.21 -6.13
CA VAL A 120 -6.55 -14.01 -6.55
C VAL A 120 -6.70 -12.89 -5.52
N GLU A 121 -7.82 -12.88 -4.80
CA GLU A 121 -8.14 -12.01 -3.68
C GLU A 121 -7.04 -12.06 -2.61
N ASP A 122 -6.43 -13.22 -2.37
CA ASP A 122 -5.38 -13.42 -1.36
C ASP A 122 -4.08 -12.63 -1.63
N PHE A 123 -3.86 -12.16 -2.86
CA PHE A 123 -2.68 -11.36 -3.24
C PHE A 123 -2.98 -10.19 -4.18
N ALA A 124 -4.25 -9.87 -4.44
CA ALA A 124 -4.65 -8.78 -5.33
C ALA A 124 -4.05 -7.43 -4.93
N ARG A 125 -3.96 -7.16 -3.62
CA ARG A 125 -3.28 -5.97 -3.08
C ARG A 125 -1.78 -6.02 -3.35
N THR A 126 -1.11 -7.12 -3.02
CA THR A 126 0.34 -7.30 -3.26
C THR A 126 0.67 -7.10 -4.73
N LEU A 127 -0.10 -7.70 -5.65
CA LEU A 127 0.08 -7.50 -7.09
C LEU A 127 -0.08 -6.03 -7.50
N SER A 128 -1.07 -5.33 -6.95
CA SER A 128 -1.26 -3.90 -7.20
C SER A 128 -0.12 -3.04 -6.63
N HIS A 129 0.43 -3.43 -5.48
CA HIS A 129 1.57 -2.78 -4.81
C HIS A 129 2.85 -2.91 -5.63
N GLU A 130 3.20 -4.14 -6.03
CA GLU A 130 4.37 -4.38 -6.88
C GLU A 130 4.27 -3.67 -8.23
N TYR A 131 3.06 -3.64 -8.80
CA TYR A 131 2.81 -2.85 -10.00
C TYR A 131 2.91 -1.34 -9.74
N GLY A 132 2.59 -0.88 -8.53
CA GLY A 132 2.80 0.50 -8.10
C GLY A 132 4.27 0.92 -8.10
N HIS A 133 5.20 0.04 -7.73
CA HIS A 133 6.64 0.30 -7.90
C HIS A 133 7.02 0.47 -9.37
N HIS A 134 6.49 -0.41 -10.24
CA HIS A 134 6.71 -0.34 -11.68
C HIS A 134 6.21 0.97 -12.28
N PHE A 135 4.96 1.31 -12.01
CA PHE A 135 4.31 2.54 -12.43
C PHE A 135 5.12 3.77 -12.00
N THR A 136 5.47 3.84 -10.71
CA THR A 136 6.17 4.99 -10.14
C THR A 136 7.53 5.18 -10.79
N LEU A 137 8.34 4.12 -10.89
CA LEU A 137 9.68 4.22 -11.47
C LEU A 137 9.62 4.63 -12.94
N TYR A 138 8.69 4.08 -13.71
CA TYR A 138 8.51 4.45 -15.11
C TYR A 138 8.24 5.96 -15.24
N TYR A 139 7.27 6.49 -14.51
CA TYR A 139 6.90 7.89 -14.63
C TYR A 139 7.93 8.85 -14.03
N LEU A 140 8.68 8.46 -12.98
CA LEU A 140 9.84 9.25 -12.53
C LEU A 140 10.90 9.36 -13.64
N ILE A 141 11.15 8.29 -14.38
CA ILE A 141 12.12 8.29 -15.49
C ILE A 141 11.57 9.09 -16.69
N GLN A 142 10.34 8.85 -17.12
CA GLN A 142 9.79 9.50 -18.32
C GLN A 142 9.45 10.98 -18.11
N TYR A 143 8.91 11.31 -16.94
CA TYR A 143 8.41 12.65 -16.64
C TYR A 143 9.50 13.56 -16.07
N GLU A 144 10.38 13.01 -15.22
CA GLU A 144 11.40 13.79 -14.52
C GLU A 144 12.84 13.43 -14.89
N ASN A 145 13.08 12.33 -15.63
CA ASN A 145 14.41 11.78 -15.88
C ASN A 145 15.19 11.54 -14.56
N LYS A 146 14.51 10.96 -13.58
CA LYS A 146 15.01 10.65 -12.22
C LYS A 146 14.68 9.21 -11.81
N THR A 147 15.38 8.72 -10.80
CA THR A 147 15.06 7.45 -10.12
C THR A 147 14.80 7.70 -8.63
N PHE A 148 14.53 6.64 -7.89
CA PHE A 148 14.45 6.71 -6.42
C PHE A 148 15.78 7.08 -5.76
N ASP A 149 16.92 7.07 -6.47
CA ASP A 149 18.17 7.61 -5.94
C ASP A 149 18.15 9.15 -5.87
N ASP A 150 17.38 9.76 -6.77
CA ASP A 150 17.23 11.22 -6.92
C ASP A 150 15.97 11.72 -6.18
N TRP A 151 15.40 10.92 -5.28
CA TRP A 151 14.05 11.08 -4.73
C TRP A 151 13.78 12.46 -4.11
N ARG A 152 14.73 13.03 -3.36
CA ARG A 152 14.58 14.37 -2.73
C ARG A 152 14.45 15.49 -3.76
N ASP A 153 14.97 15.29 -4.96
CA ASP A 153 14.91 16.27 -6.03
C ASP A 153 13.63 16.12 -6.86
N THR A 154 12.87 15.03 -6.69
CA THR A 154 11.64 14.78 -7.48
C THR A 154 10.55 15.78 -7.15
N LYS A 155 9.71 16.11 -8.15
CA LYS A 155 8.51 16.90 -7.93
C LYS A 155 7.51 16.12 -7.08
N LEU A 156 7.47 14.79 -7.23
CA LEU A 156 6.67 13.89 -6.40
C LEU A 156 6.94 14.09 -4.89
N TYR A 157 8.21 14.06 -4.48
CA TYR A 157 8.61 14.29 -3.08
C TYR A 157 8.07 15.62 -2.52
N GLN A 158 8.14 16.69 -3.33
CA GLN A 158 7.66 18.01 -2.96
C GLN A 158 6.13 18.09 -2.88
N VAL A 159 5.39 17.53 -3.86
CA VAL A 159 3.92 17.59 -3.83
C VAL A 159 3.33 16.70 -2.74
N ARG A 160 4.03 15.62 -2.38
CA ARG A 160 3.68 14.75 -1.24
C ARG A 160 4.06 15.39 0.11
N LYS A 161 4.75 16.54 0.10
CA LYS A 161 5.19 17.31 1.28
C LYS A 161 6.05 16.49 2.24
N LEU A 162 6.89 15.61 1.69
CA LEU A 162 7.69 14.67 2.46
C LEU A 162 8.93 15.33 3.10
N GLU A 163 9.20 16.61 2.82
CA GLU A 163 10.19 17.42 3.53
C GLU A 163 9.87 17.64 5.01
N GLY A 164 8.61 17.51 5.41
CA GLY A 164 8.19 17.59 6.81
C GLY A 164 8.49 16.32 7.63
N TYR A 165 9.04 15.28 7.01
CA TYR A 165 9.17 13.95 7.60
C TYR A 165 10.62 13.45 7.51
N ASP A 166 11.41 13.73 8.55
CA ASP A 166 12.85 13.44 8.58
C ASP A 166 13.22 11.96 8.44
N LYS A 167 12.29 11.05 8.79
CA LYS A 167 12.48 9.60 8.67
C LYS A 167 12.40 9.10 7.23
N VAL A 168 11.85 9.87 6.28
CA VAL A 168 11.70 9.40 4.90
C VAL A 168 13.07 9.14 4.27
N THR A 169 13.22 7.98 3.63
CA THR A 169 14.43 7.52 2.95
C THR A 169 14.10 6.82 1.63
N ASN A 170 15.11 6.48 0.83
CA ASN A 170 14.96 5.62 -0.36
C ASN A 170 15.45 4.19 -0.15
N ASN A 171 15.60 3.81 1.12
CA ASN A 171 15.97 2.49 1.57
C ASN A 171 15.21 2.23 2.88
N TYR A 172 15.44 1.06 3.47
CA TYR A 172 14.71 0.58 4.64
C TYR A 172 15.39 0.86 5.98
N ILE A 173 16.34 1.81 6.06
CA ILE A 173 17.08 2.08 7.32
C ILE A 173 16.17 2.52 8.47
N ASN A 174 15.05 3.15 8.15
CA ASN A 174 14.07 3.64 9.12
C ASN A 174 12.79 2.79 9.18
N GLY A 175 12.74 1.65 8.48
CA GLY A 175 11.52 0.86 8.27
C GLY A 175 11.04 0.91 6.82
N HIS A 176 10.25 -0.09 6.40
CA HIS A 176 9.64 -0.16 5.06
C HIS A 176 8.68 1.01 4.83
N GLU A 177 7.89 1.32 5.86
CA GLU A 177 6.89 2.37 5.85
C GLU A 177 7.48 3.77 5.61
N TRP A 178 8.76 3.98 5.92
CA TRP A 178 9.45 5.26 5.68
C TRP A 178 10.19 5.33 4.35
N SER A 179 10.20 4.25 3.57
CA SER A 179 10.78 4.26 2.23
C SER A 179 9.84 4.96 1.25
N ILE A 180 10.34 5.97 0.53
CA ILE A 180 9.58 6.63 -0.55
C ILE A 180 9.18 5.63 -1.64
N ILE A 181 9.94 4.53 -1.81
CA ILE A 181 9.62 3.48 -2.78
C ILE A 181 8.28 2.81 -2.41
N GLU A 182 8.08 2.51 -1.13
CA GLU A 182 6.85 1.91 -0.60
C GLU A 182 5.69 2.92 -0.54
N ILE A 183 5.98 4.15 -0.08
CA ILE A 183 4.97 5.22 -0.04
C ILE A 183 4.36 5.44 -1.43
N CYS A 184 5.17 5.45 -2.48
CA CYS A 184 4.67 5.66 -3.84
C CYS A 184 3.90 4.46 -4.40
N ALA A 185 4.27 3.22 -4.03
CA ALA A 185 3.50 2.05 -4.39
C ALA A 185 2.13 2.05 -3.71
N GLU A 186 2.04 2.41 -2.44
CA GLU A 186 0.78 2.54 -1.73
C GLU A 186 -0.08 3.71 -2.22
N ASP A 187 0.55 4.82 -2.64
CA ASP A 187 -0.13 5.91 -3.35
C ASP A 187 -0.78 5.37 -4.65
N TYR A 188 -0.08 4.52 -5.40
CA TYR A 188 -0.63 3.86 -6.59
C TYR A 188 -1.77 2.91 -6.24
N VAL A 189 -1.62 2.07 -5.20
CA VAL A 189 -2.67 1.17 -4.73
C VAL A 189 -3.94 1.98 -4.49
N GLN A 190 -3.88 3.03 -3.68
CA GLN A 190 -5.03 3.87 -3.37
C GLN A 190 -5.65 4.51 -4.63
N LEU A 191 -4.84 5.11 -5.53
CA LEU A 191 -5.33 5.87 -6.69
C LEU A 191 -5.77 5.02 -7.88
N TYR A 192 -5.08 3.92 -8.15
CA TYR A 192 -5.10 3.21 -9.44
C TYR A 192 -5.14 1.69 -9.30
N GLY A 193 -4.80 1.17 -8.12
CA GLY A 193 -4.83 -0.27 -7.82
C GLY A 193 -6.20 -0.92 -8.00
N SER A 194 -6.19 -2.24 -8.16
CA SER A 194 -7.39 -3.06 -8.32
C SER A 194 -8.41 -2.84 -7.18
N SER A 195 -9.70 -2.86 -7.51
CA SER A 195 -10.78 -2.82 -6.51
C SER A 195 -10.80 -4.06 -5.61
N THR A 196 -10.36 -5.22 -6.12
CA THR A 196 -10.31 -6.47 -5.34
C THR A 196 -9.30 -6.37 -4.21
N GLY A 197 -8.15 -5.71 -4.43
CA GLY A 197 -7.17 -5.42 -3.37
C GLY A 197 -7.63 -4.37 -2.35
N LYS A 198 -8.81 -3.77 -2.52
CA LYS A 198 -9.36 -2.69 -1.67
C LYS A 198 -10.63 -3.11 -0.92
N GLU A 199 -10.99 -4.39 -0.94
CA GLU A 199 -12.18 -4.87 -0.26
C GLU A 199 -12.09 -4.63 1.26
N ALA A 200 -13.23 -4.28 1.86
CA ALA A 200 -13.32 -4.09 3.31
C ALA A 200 -13.39 -5.43 4.01
N TYR A 201 -12.62 -5.59 5.08
CA TYR A 201 -12.83 -6.66 6.04
C TYR A 201 -13.68 -6.16 7.20
N TYR A 202 -14.58 -6.99 7.72
CA TYR A 202 -15.46 -6.62 8.84
C TYR A 202 -14.84 -6.98 10.18
N PHE A 203 -14.79 -5.97 11.06
CA PHE A 203 -14.36 -6.13 12.45
C PHE A 203 -15.52 -5.84 13.41
N GLU A 204 -15.60 -6.62 14.48
CA GLU A 204 -16.59 -6.48 15.54
C GLU A 204 -15.95 -5.83 16.76
N ASP A 205 -16.63 -4.82 17.33
CA ASP A 205 -16.20 -4.26 18.61
C ASP A 205 -16.44 -5.24 19.77
N ILE A 206 -16.03 -4.89 20.99
CA ILE A 206 -16.12 -5.83 22.13
C ILE A 206 -17.57 -6.27 22.43
N GLU A 207 -18.54 -5.39 22.23
CA GLU A 207 -19.96 -5.68 22.46
C GLU A 207 -20.49 -6.64 21.39
N GLN A 208 -20.21 -6.35 20.12
CA GLN A 208 -20.59 -7.21 19.01
C GLN A 208 -19.94 -8.59 19.10
N ARG A 209 -18.64 -8.66 19.46
CA ARG A 209 -17.94 -9.94 19.65
C ARG A 209 -18.58 -10.79 20.74
N TYR A 210 -19.10 -10.17 21.80
CA TYR A 210 -19.84 -10.89 22.83
C TYR A 210 -21.13 -11.49 22.26
N TYR A 211 -21.96 -10.68 21.58
CA TYR A 211 -23.25 -11.13 21.04
C TYR A 211 -23.12 -12.12 19.88
N SER A 212 -22.07 -12.03 19.06
CA SER A 212 -21.78 -12.98 17.98
C SER A 212 -21.12 -14.28 18.48
N GLY A 213 -20.66 -14.31 19.73
CA GLY A 213 -19.92 -15.42 20.32
C GLY A 213 -18.45 -15.51 19.86
N SER A 214 -17.90 -14.46 19.26
CA SER A 214 -16.50 -14.38 18.83
C SER A 214 -15.55 -13.82 19.91
N ILE A 215 -16.06 -13.38 21.06
CA ILE A 215 -15.28 -12.73 22.14
C ILE A 215 -14.07 -13.53 22.65
N ASN A 216 -14.13 -14.87 22.60
CA ASN A 216 -13.04 -15.76 23.02
C ASN A 216 -12.18 -16.27 21.86
N LYS A 217 -12.46 -15.84 20.62
CA LYS A 217 -11.63 -16.18 19.46
C LYS A 217 -10.47 -15.21 19.42
N SER A 218 -9.27 -15.73 19.14
CA SER A 218 -8.13 -14.87 18.83
C SER A 218 -8.49 -14.04 17.59
N ALA A 219 -8.46 -12.72 17.73
CA ALA A 219 -8.49 -11.82 16.59
C ALA A 219 -7.12 -11.89 15.93
N SER A 220 -7.01 -12.64 14.84
CA SER A 220 -5.85 -12.57 13.95
C SER A 220 -6.26 -11.82 12.69
N TYR A 221 -5.54 -10.77 12.37
CA TYR A 221 -5.68 -10.01 11.12
C TYR A 221 -4.33 -9.89 10.45
N GLN A 222 -4.37 -9.63 9.14
CA GLN A 222 -3.18 -9.40 8.34
C GLN A 222 -3.05 -7.91 8.06
N TYR A 223 -1.82 -7.39 8.08
CA TYR A 223 -1.52 -6.00 7.73
C TYR A 223 -1.86 -5.66 6.27
N SER A 224 -2.10 -6.66 5.42
CA SER A 224 -2.58 -6.49 4.05
C SER A 224 -4.04 -6.03 3.97
N ILE A 225 -4.84 -6.12 5.04
CA ILE A 225 -6.24 -5.70 5.04
C ILE A 225 -6.35 -4.18 4.83
N TYR A 226 -6.95 -3.80 3.71
CA TYR A 226 -6.93 -2.42 3.22
C TYR A 226 -7.63 -1.42 4.13
N ASN A 227 -8.80 -1.76 4.68
CA ASN A 227 -9.59 -0.83 5.50
C ASN A 227 -9.07 -0.66 6.95
N ILE A 228 -7.97 -1.32 7.34
CA ILE A 228 -7.25 -1.05 8.61
C ILE A 228 -5.84 -0.49 8.39
N ASN A 229 -5.25 -0.78 7.23
CA ASN A 229 -3.89 -0.39 6.89
C ASN A 229 -3.82 0.02 5.40
N PRO A 230 -4.48 1.12 4.99
CA PRO A 230 -4.54 1.53 3.57
C PRO A 230 -3.21 2.00 2.98
N GLN A 231 -2.23 2.26 3.85
CA GLN A 231 -0.82 2.46 3.53
C GLN A 231 -0.03 2.06 4.79
N GLU A 232 1.18 1.52 4.64
CA GLU A 232 1.97 1.09 5.81
C GLU A 232 2.32 2.24 6.77
N ASN A 233 2.49 3.46 6.25
CA ASN A 233 2.88 4.61 7.05
C ASN A 233 1.69 5.36 7.64
N ASN A 234 1.38 5.12 8.90
CA ASN A 234 0.27 5.79 9.60
C ASN A 234 0.54 7.28 9.97
N ASN A 235 1.77 7.77 9.77
CA ASN A 235 2.21 9.10 10.18
C ASN A 235 2.13 10.15 9.06
N ILE A 236 2.03 9.73 7.81
CA ILE A 236 1.80 10.62 6.65
C ILE A 236 0.31 10.61 6.26
N PRO A 237 -0.23 11.71 5.69
CA PRO A 237 -1.60 11.70 5.16
C PRO A 237 -1.77 10.66 4.05
N LEU A 238 -3.00 10.13 3.90
CA LEU A 238 -3.33 9.28 2.75
C LEU A 238 -3.23 10.05 1.44
N VAL A 239 -3.01 9.37 0.32
CA VAL A 239 -2.76 10.07 -0.97
C VAL A 239 -3.96 10.91 -1.41
N LEU A 240 -5.18 10.43 -1.12
CA LEU A 240 -6.41 11.15 -1.43
C LEU A 240 -6.62 12.41 -0.59
N GLU A 241 -5.88 12.54 0.51
CA GLU A 241 -5.88 13.74 1.36
C GLU A 241 -4.85 14.78 0.91
N VAL A 242 -4.06 14.46 -0.12
CA VAL A 242 -3.07 15.35 -0.73
C VAL A 242 -3.37 15.50 -2.23
N PRO A 243 -4.37 16.32 -2.61
CA PRO A 243 -4.85 16.42 -4.00
C PRO A 243 -3.76 16.67 -5.04
N GLN A 244 -2.70 17.40 -4.66
CA GLN A 244 -1.57 17.72 -5.54
C GLN A 244 -0.82 16.46 -6.03
N VAL A 245 -0.89 15.35 -5.30
CA VAL A 245 -0.26 14.08 -5.71
C VAL A 245 -1.06 13.42 -6.84
N LYS A 246 -2.40 13.44 -6.73
CA LYS A 246 -3.28 12.97 -7.80
C LYS A 246 -3.08 13.81 -9.08
N GLU A 247 -3.02 15.13 -8.96
CA GLU A 247 -2.74 16.02 -10.09
C GLU A 247 -1.36 15.74 -10.71
N TYR A 248 -0.34 15.51 -9.90
CA TYR A 248 0.99 15.15 -10.38
C TYR A 248 0.94 13.86 -11.20
N TRP A 249 0.28 12.81 -10.70
CA TRP A 249 0.18 11.54 -11.43
C TRP A 249 -0.64 11.64 -12.70
N GLN A 250 -1.74 12.39 -12.69
CA GLN A 250 -2.54 12.64 -13.88
C GLN A 250 -1.73 13.38 -14.96
N ASN A 251 -0.90 14.36 -14.57
CA ASN A 251 -0.02 15.07 -15.51
C ASN A 251 1.13 14.21 -16.03
N ALA A 252 1.70 13.36 -15.18
CA ALA A 252 2.82 12.48 -15.56
C ALA A 252 2.38 11.34 -16.49
N SER A 253 1.22 10.75 -16.20
CA SER A 253 0.71 9.55 -16.89
C SER A 253 -0.35 9.80 -17.95
N GLY A 254 -1.03 10.95 -17.90
CA GLY A 254 -2.25 11.19 -18.67
C GLY A 254 -3.45 10.38 -18.20
N MET A 255 -3.34 9.66 -17.07
CA MET A 255 -4.40 8.82 -16.53
C MET A 255 -5.20 9.50 -15.42
N GLU A 256 -6.53 9.40 -15.52
CA GLU A 256 -7.42 9.85 -14.47
C GLU A 256 -7.65 8.75 -13.45
N SER A 257 -7.48 9.08 -12.17
CA SER A 257 -7.86 8.18 -11.08
C SER A 257 -9.38 8.15 -10.95
N LYS A 258 -9.94 6.93 -11.00
CA LYS A 258 -11.37 6.66 -10.81
C LYS A 258 -11.84 7.00 -9.39
N VAL A 259 -10.94 6.90 -8.41
CA VAL A 259 -11.25 7.21 -7.01
C VAL A 259 -11.22 8.71 -6.76
N LYS A 260 -12.14 9.16 -5.91
CA LYS A 260 -12.25 10.53 -5.45
C LYS A 260 -12.24 10.52 -3.93
N ALA A 261 -11.69 11.59 -3.33
CA ALA A 261 -11.59 11.70 -1.89
C ALA A 261 -12.97 12.00 -1.29
N PRO A 262 -13.49 11.16 -0.38
CA PRO A 262 -14.64 11.53 0.44
C PRO A 262 -14.30 12.66 1.42
N THR A 263 -15.32 13.26 2.05
CA THR A 263 -15.09 14.21 3.14
C THR A 263 -14.47 13.52 4.36
N LYS A 264 -13.57 14.19 5.08
CA LYS A 264 -12.96 13.60 6.27
C LYS A 264 -13.99 13.43 7.40
N PRO A 265 -14.14 12.24 8.00
CA PRO A 265 -14.95 12.07 9.20
C PRO A 265 -14.26 12.72 10.41
N THR A 266 -15.03 13.11 11.43
CA THR A 266 -14.52 13.49 12.75
C THR A 266 -14.89 12.41 13.74
N ILE A 267 -13.96 12.00 14.62
CA ILE A 267 -14.19 11.02 15.68
C ILE A 267 -14.12 11.68 17.06
N ALA A 268 -14.94 11.21 18.00
CA ALA A 268 -14.97 11.66 19.38
C ALA A 268 -15.22 10.50 20.36
N LEU A 269 -14.64 10.59 21.56
CA LEU A 269 -15.08 9.83 22.72
C LEU A 269 -16.28 10.55 23.31
N VAL A 270 -17.49 10.01 23.15
CA VAL A 270 -18.74 10.71 23.48
C VAL A 270 -19.33 10.32 24.83
N ASP A 271 -18.95 9.16 25.37
CA ASP A 271 -19.48 8.65 26.64
C ASP A 271 -18.48 7.73 27.33
N THR A 272 -18.55 7.69 28.65
CA THR A 272 -17.83 6.76 29.51
C THR A 272 -18.73 6.28 30.63
N GLU A 273 -18.88 4.97 30.80
CA GLU A 273 -19.68 4.37 31.86
C GLU A 273 -18.78 3.59 32.82
N ASP A 274 -18.81 3.95 34.11
CA ASP A 274 -18.20 3.14 35.18
C ASP A 274 -19.12 1.93 35.47
N LEU A 275 -18.61 0.74 35.16
CA LEU A 275 -19.32 -0.52 35.35
C LEU A 275 -19.04 -1.15 36.73
N GLY A 276 -18.18 -0.52 37.55
CA GLY A 276 -17.64 -1.04 38.80
C GLY A 276 -16.44 -1.95 38.61
N TYR A 277 -15.76 -2.32 39.70
CA TYR A 277 -14.59 -3.24 39.69
C TYR A 277 -13.45 -2.79 38.77
N ASP A 278 -13.19 -1.47 38.73
CA ASP A 278 -12.19 -0.84 37.86
C ASP A 278 -12.44 -1.12 36.36
N LYS A 279 -13.72 -1.32 35.98
CA LYS A 279 -14.16 -1.55 34.60
C LYS A 279 -14.90 -0.34 34.06
N ILE A 280 -14.40 0.19 32.96
CA ILE A 280 -14.99 1.35 32.28
C ILE A 280 -15.33 0.96 30.84
N GLN A 281 -16.53 1.30 30.41
CA GLN A 281 -16.95 1.27 29.01
C GLN A 281 -16.70 2.63 28.37
N TYR A 282 -16.17 2.64 27.15
CA TYR A 282 -15.95 3.85 26.36
C TYR A 282 -16.74 3.76 25.06
N LYS A 283 -17.47 4.83 24.70
CA LYS A 283 -18.20 4.90 23.42
C LYS A 283 -17.58 5.94 22.51
N LEU A 284 -17.15 5.47 21.35
CA LEU A 284 -16.65 6.29 20.26
C LEU A 284 -17.79 6.54 19.27
N GLN A 285 -17.88 7.75 18.74
CA GLN A 285 -18.78 8.08 17.63
C GLN A 285 -18.04 8.92 16.59
N TRP A 286 -18.52 8.87 15.34
CA TRP A 286 -17.96 9.69 14.27
C TRP A 286 -19.02 10.27 13.33
N THR A 287 -18.65 11.31 12.61
CA THR A 287 -19.51 11.94 11.61
C THR A 287 -19.52 11.17 10.30
N LYS A 288 -20.61 11.32 9.54
CA LYS A 288 -20.68 10.82 8.17
C LYS A 288 -19.59 11.43 7.29
N SER A 289 -19.07 10.60 6.41
CA SER A 289 -18.24 10.96 5.27
C SER A 289 -19.10 10.82 4.02
N ILE A 290 -19.00 11.82 3.14
CA ILE A 290 -19.78 11.92 1.91
C ILE A 290 -18.81 11.91 0.73
N ASP A 291 -19.12 11.15 -0.31
CA ASP A 291 -18.38 11.14 -1.56
C ASP A 291 -18.76 12.31 -2.47
N ILE A 292 -18.23 12.35 -3.70
CA ILE A 292 -18.50 13.46 -4.62
C ILE A 292 -19.95 13.49 -5.13
N ASP A 293 -20.64 12.36 -5.09
CA ASP A 293 -22.01 12.20 -5.61
C ASP A 293 -23.04 12.44 -4.49
N GLU A 294 -22.59 13.12 -3.43
CA GLU A 294 -23.32 13.40 -2.19
C GLU A 294 -23.84 12.13 -1.49
N GLN A 295 -23.24 10.97 -1.78
CA GLN A 295 -23.59 9.71 -1.14
C GLN A 295 -22.72 9.46 0.09
N GLU A 296 -23.32 8.89 1.12
CA GLU A 296 -22.55 8.38 2.24
C GLU A 296 -21.60 7.27 1.77
N VAL A 297 -20.36 7.29 2.28
CA VAL A 297 -19.37 6.26 1.97
C VAL A 297 -19.86 4.87 2.35
N GLN A 298 -19.33 3.86 1.66
CA GLN A 298 -19.80 2.48 1.81
C GLN A 298 -19.41 1.86 3.15
N TYR A 299 -18.21 2.17 3.65
CA TYR A 299 -17.67 1.58 4.88
C TYR A 299 -16.97 2.61 5.76
N TYR A 300 -17.05 2.40 7.08
CA TYR A 300 -16.20 3.04 8.06
C TYR A 300 -15.49 2.00 8.90
N THR A 301 -14.19 2.18 9.12
CA THR A 301 -13.42 1.32 10.03
C THR A 301 -12.73 2.16 11.10
N VAL A 302 -13.01 1.85 12.37
CA VAL A 302 -12.29 2.41 13.50
C VAL A 302 -11.05 1.56 13.77
N VAL A 303 -9.91 2.23 13.88
CA VAL A 303 -8.63 1.62 14.20
C VAL A 303 -8.01 2.36 15.38
N ALA A 304 -7.47 1.62 16.33
CA ALA A 304 -6.61 2.15 17.37
C ALA A 304 -5.15 1.82 17.06
N THR A 305 -4.23 2.68 17.50
CA THR A 305 -2.80 2.44 17.47
C THR A 305 -2.17 2.82 18.81
N ASP A 306 -0.97 2.31 19.07
CA ASP A 306 -0.13 2.87 20.13
C ASP A 306 0.25 4.35 19.85
N LEU A 307 1.00 4.97 20.76
CA LEU A 307 1.39 6.37 20.61
C LEU A 307 2.45 6.60 19.51
N GLN A 308 3.03 5.53 18.96
CA GLN A 308 4.02 5.56 17.89
C GLN A 308 3.36 5.33 16.51
N GLY A 309 2.15 4.76 16.49
CA GLY A 309 1.42 4.40 15.27
C GLY A 309 1.74 3.00 14.74
N GLU A 310 2.43 2.17 15.51
CA GLU A 310 3.02 0.90 15.04
C GLU A 310 2.08 -0.29 15.24
N ASP A 311 1.49 -0.41 16.44
CA ASP A 311 0.57 -1.51 16.77
C ASP A 311 -0.86 -1.19 16.30
N ILE A 312 -1.24 -1.65 15.11
CA ILE A 312 -2.59 -1.46 14.54
C ILE A 312 -3.57 -2.41 15.22
N ILE A 313 -4.65 -1.88 15.79
CA ILE A 313 -5.71 -2.64 16.46
C ILE A 313 -7.05 -2.31 15.79
N PRO A 314 -7.60 -3.23 14.97
CA PRO A 314 -8.93 -3.08 14.41
C PRO A 314 -9.99 -3.07 15.51
N ILE A 315 -10.87 -2.08 15.50
CA ILE A 315 -11.92 -1.94 16.51
C ILE A 315 -13.26 -2.39 15.94
N LYS A 316 -13.68 -1.77 14.84
CA LYS A 316 -15.00 -2.03 14.26
C LYS A 316 -15.06 -1.58 12.81
N THR A 317 -15.75 -2.34 11.99
CA THR A 317 -16.18 -1.90 10.66
C THR A 317 -17.69 -1.86 10.60
N VAL A 318 -18.23 -0.77 10.07
CA VAL A 318 -19.66 -0.61 9.80
C VAL A 318 -19.89 -0.25 8.34
N SER A 319 -21.01 -0.71 7.82
CA SER A 319 -21.53 -0.38 6.50
C SER A 319 -22.34 0.92 6.51
N GLN A 320 -22.54 1.47 5.31
CA GLN A 320 -23.47 2.57 5.06
C GLN A 320 -24.83 2.31 5.72
N GLY A 321 -25.31 3.29 6.49
CA GLY A 321 -26.62 3.25 7.15
C GLY A 321 -26.63 2.56 8.52
N GLU A 322 -25.54 1.92 8.93
CA GLU A 322 -25.40 1.39 10.29
C GLU A 322 -25.04 2.50 11.30
N PRO A 323 -25.25 2.29 12.61
CA PRO A 323 -24.82 3.23 13.64
C PRO A 323 -23.31 3.50 13.59
N LEU A 324 -22.93 4.78 13.51
CA LEU A 324 -21.54 5.25 13.48
C LEU A 324 -20.94 5.34 14.88
N GLU A 325 -20.90 4.20 15.56
CA GLU A 325 -20.41 4.09 16.92
C GLU A 325 -19.65 2.78 17.18
N ALA A 326 -18.72 2.82 18.13
CA ALA A 326 -17.97 1.65 18.58
C ALA A 326 -17.83 1.65 20.11
N VAL A 327 -17.95 0.47 20.71
CA VAL A 327 -17.73 0.25 22.14
C VAL A 327 -16.34 -0.33 22.36
N VAL A 328 -15.54 0.29 23.23
CA VAL A 328 -14.22 -0.22 23.62
C VAL A 328 -14.06 -0.26 25.13
N GLY A 329 -13.06 -0.99 25.59
CA GLY A 329 -12.74 -1.12 27.01
C GLY A 329 -13.49 -2.27 27.62
N SER A 330 -14.45 -2.01 28.51
CA SER A 330 -15.19 -3.08 29.19
C SER A 330 -16.67 -3.11 28.85
N ILE A 331 -17.24 -4.31 28.86
CA ILE A 331 -18.69 -4.54 28.84
C ILE A 331 -19.10 -5.33 30.08
N ARG A 332 -20.30 -5.05 30.59
CA ARG A 332 -20.92 -5.79 31.70
C ARG A 332 -22.06 -6.65 31.17
N VAL A 333 -21.93 -7.94 31.37
CA VAL A 333 -22.91 -8.95 30.96
C VAL A 333 -23.56 -9.52 32.21
N THR A 334 -24.89 -9.45 32.30
CA THR A 334 -25.66 -10.05 33.39
C THR A 334 -26.47 -11.22 32.85
N ASN A 335 -26.15 -12.42 33.33
CA ASN A 335 -26.98 -13.60 33.12
C ASN A 335 -27.68 -13.92 34.45
N ASP A 336 -28.74 -14.75 34.44
CA ASP A 336 -29.68 -15.01 35.56
C ASP A 336 -29.07 -15.26 36.96
N LYS A 337 -27.77 -15.55 37.06
CA LYS A 337 -27.06 -15.81 38.33
C LYS A 337 -25.69 -15.13 38.47
N ASN A 338 -25.13 -14.54 37.41
CA ASN A 338 -23.74 -14.07 37.40
C ASN A 338 -23.61 -12.75 36.64
N ILE A 339 -22.76 -11.86 37.16
CA ILE A 339 -22.26 -10.69 36.45
C ILE A 339 -20.87 -11.05 35.94
N MET A 340 -20.65 -10.88 34.64
CA MET A 340 -19.36 -11.09 33.98
C MET A 340 -18.92 -9.79 33.32
N PHE A 341 -17.60 -9.58 33.30
CA PHE A 341 -16.99 -8.46 32.61
C PHE A 341 -16.04 -8.99 31.55
N TYR A 342 -16.13 -8.42 30.34
CA TYR A 342 -15.14 -8.63 29.30
C TYR A 342 -14.42 -7.31 29.08
N THR A 343 -13.10 -7.36 28.94
CA THR A 343 -12.26 -6.18 28.82
C THR A 343 -11.29 -6.35 27.66
N ASP A 344 -11.20 -5.35 26.79
CA ASP A 344 -10.17 -5.26 25.76
C ASP A 344 -8.77 -5.19 26.40
N SER A 345 -7.83 -5.98 25.89
CA SER A 345 -6.47 -6.07 26.45
C SER A 345 -5.61 -4.84 26.18
N PHE A 346 -6.02 -3.94 25.29
CA PHE A 346 -5.19 -2.81 24.85
C PHE A 346 -5.40 -1.51 25.63
N ILE A 347 -6.31 -1.48 26.60
CA ILE A 347 -6.71 -0.27 27.32
C ILE A 347 -5.77 0.13 28.46
N ASP A 348 -4.72 -0.64 28.73
CA ASP A 348 -3.77 -0.36 29.83
C ASP A 348 -2.93 0.90 29.58
N ASN A 349 -2.84 1.34 28.32
CA ASN A 349 -2.06 2.50 27.91
C ASN A 349 -2.87 3.38 26.96
N PRO A 350 -2.63 4.71 26.94
CA PRO A 350 -3.26 5.60 25.96
C PRO A 350 -3.11 5.10 24.53
N LYS A 351 -4.14 5.35 23.71
CA LYS A 351 -4.20 4.95 22.30
C LYS A 351 -4.57 6.12 21.41
N LEU A 352 -4.19 6.00 20.15
CA LEU A 352 -4.54 6.91 19.07
C LEU A 352 -5.60 6.25 18.19
N PHE A 353 -6.78 6.86 18.09
CA PHE A 353 -7.89 6.36 17.29
C PHE A 353 -8.04 7.15 16.00
N LYS A 354 -8.32 6.45 14.91
CA LYS A 354 -8.72 7.03 13.62
C LYS A 354 -9.94 6.29 13.07
N VAL A 355 -10.70 6.99 12.23
CA VAL A 355 -11.73 6.38 11.39
C VAL A 355 -11.29 6.48 9.95
N TYR A 356 -11.20 5.34 9.29
CA TYR A 356 -11.08 5.27 7.84
C TYR A 356 -12.46 5.24 7.22
N ALA A 357 -12.78 6.22 6.38
CA ALA A 357 -14.00 6.29 5.60
C ALA A 357 -13.70 5.89 4.16
N MET A 358 -14.37 4.85 3.66
CA MET A 358 -14.07 4.22 2.38
C MET A 358 -15.30 4.17 1.46
N SER A 359 -15.17 4.79 0.29
CA SER A 359 -16.17 4.75 -0.79
C SER A 359 -16.32 3.34 -1.39
N SER A 360 -17.39 3.13 -2.14
CA SER A 360 -17.70 1.85 -2.81
C SER A 360 -16.63 1.40 -3.83
N ILE A 361 -15.82 2.34 -4.33
CA ILE A 361 -14.73 2.08 -5.28
C ILE A 361 -13.35 2.05 -4.60
N GLY A 362 -13.28 2.01 -3.27
CA GLY A 362 -12.04 1.87 -2.50
C GLY A 362 -11.25 3.16 -2.28
N GLY A 363 -11.81 4.33 -2.64
CA GLY A 363 -11.24 5.62 -2.23
C GLY A 363 -11.42 5.82 -0.73
N ILE A 364 -10.32 6.04 0.00
CA ILE A 364 -10.26 6.05 1.47
C ILE A 364 -9.65 7.35 1.99
N VAL A 365 -10.23 7.90 3.04
CA VAL A 365 -9.71 9.04 3.83
C VAL A 365 -9.78 8.71 5.30
N SER A 366 -9.01 9.43 6.11
CA SER A 366 -8.92 9.25 7.56
C SER A 366 -9.43 10.49 8.31
N SER A 367 -10.00 10.25 9.49
CA SER A 367 -10.24 11.31 10.47
C SER A 367 -8.92 11.88 10.99
N ASP A 368 -9.01 13.04 11.62
CA ASP A 368 -7.96 13.45 12.56
C ASP A 368 -7.84 12.42 13.70
N THR A 369 -6.64 12.29 14.25
CA THR A 369 -6.36 11.35 15.34
C THR A 369 -6.99 11.81 16.65
N LEU A 370 -7.76 10.92 17.28
CA LEU A 370 -8.26 11.09 18.65
C LEU A 370 -7.36 10.33 19.62
N LYS A 371 -6.67 11.06 20.50
CA LYS A 371 -5.95 10.44 21.62
C LYS A 371 -6.91 10.16 22.78
N VAL A 372 -6.97 8.91 23.23
CA VAL A 372 -7.72 8.50 24.41
C VAL A 372 -6.75 8.03 25.48
N ASP A 373 -6.78 8.68 26.64
CA ASP A 373 -6.10 8.22 27.84
C ASP A 373 -7.12 7.50 28.73
N PHE A 374 -7.03 6.17 28.80
CA PHE A 374 -7.99 5.36 29.57
C PHE A 374 -7.87 5.55 31.09
N ASN A 375 -6.78 6.12 31.60
CA ASN A 375 -6.65 6.44 33.02
C ASN A 375 -7.29 7.78 33.38
N ASN A 376 -7.46 8.66 32.40
CA ASN A 376 -8.07 9.98 32.56
C ASN A 376 -8.84 10.36 31.28
N PRO A 377 -9.95 9.68 30.99
CA PRO A 377 -10.66 9.87 29.73
C PRO A 377 -11.26 11.26 29.65
N SER A 378 -11.03 11.94 28.53
CA SER A 378 -11.67 13.22 28.23
C SER A 378 -12.81 12.97 27.26
N VAL A 379 -14.05 13.00 27.77
CA VAL A 379 -15.23 13.02 26.90
C VAL A 379 -15.21 14.31 26.08
N THR A 380 -15.44 14.16 24.78
CA THR A 380 -15.45 15.23 23.79
C THR A 380 -16.78 15.22 23.07
N THR A 381 -17.29 16.41 22.75
CA THR A 381 -18.45 16.50 21.87
C THR A 381 -18.04 16.19 20.44
N LEU A 382 -18.83 15.37 19.75
CA LEU A 382 -18.68 15.22 18.30
C LEU A 382 -18.92 16.59 17.67
N LYS A 383 -17.84 17.24 17.22
CA LYS A 383 -17.96 18.45 16.43
C LYS A 383 -18.55 18.01 15.11
N SER A 384 -19.83 18.31 14.86
CA SER A 384 -20.28 18.32 13.49
C SER A 384 -19.43 19.39 12.81
N LEU A 385 -18.54 18.97 11.91
CA LEU A 385 -18.20 19.87 10.83
C LEU A 385 -19.55 20.15 10.20
N ALA A 386 -20.08 21.36 10.41
CA ALA A 386 -20.99 21.90 9.42
C ALA A 386 -20.33 21.59 8.10
N VAL A 387 -21.09 21.10 7.12
CA VAL A 387 -20.66 21.08 5.73
C VAL A 387 -20.49 22.55 5.32
N SER A 388 -19.49 23.21 5.90
CA SER A 388 -18.70 24.23 5.29
C SER A 388 -18.24 23.47 4.08
N ASN A 389 -18.97 23.68 2.98
CA ASN A 389 -18.43 23.61 1.64
C ASN A 389 -16.94 23.87 1.85
N MET A 390 -16.10 22.85 1.69
CA MET A 390 -14.72 23.16 1.35
C MET A 390 -14.88 24.27 0.34
N PRO A 391 -14.20 25.42 0.50
CA PRO A 391 -14.05 26.24 -0.67
C PRO A 391 -13.61 25.23 -1.72
N ILE A 392 -14.46 25.02 -2.72
CA ILE A 392 -13.95 25.01 -4.06
C ILE A 392 -13.21 26.33 -4.04
N GLU A 393 -11.94 26.30 -3.62
CA GLU A 393 -11.03 27.35 -4.00
C GLU A 393 -11.26 27.32 -5.49
N ASP A 394 -12.01 28.32 -5.98
CA ASP A 394 -12.11 28.63 -7.40
C ASP A 394 -10.75 28.25 -7.93
N GLU A 395 -10.69 27.26 -8.82
CA GLU A 395 -9.46 26.81 -9.45
C GLU A 395 -8.70 28.09 -9.74
N LYS A 396 -7.76 28.44 -8.86
CA LYS A 396 -6.80 29.47 -9.17
C LYS A 396 -6.08 28.70 -10.22
N GLU A 397 -6.38 29.04 -11.47
CA GLU A 397 -5.70 28.61 -12.66
C GLU A 397 -4.23 28.65 -12.28
N LEU A 398 -3.74 27.50 -11.79
CA LEU A 398 -2.39 27.39 -11.31
C LEU A 398 -1.69 27.50 -12.62
N ALA A 399 -1.06 28.66 -12.83
CA ALA A 399 -0.40 29.01 -14.08
C ALA A 399 0.22 27.71 -14.60
N PRO A 400 -0.16 27.25 -15.80
CA PRO A 400 0.09 25.88 -16.24
C PRO A 400 1.49 25.53 -15.80
N ILE A 401 1.65 24.44 -15.06
CA ILE A 401 2.96 24.04 -14.57
C ILE A 401 3.79 23.80 -15.83
N ILE A 402 4.50 24.84 -16.27
CA ILE A 402 5.44 24.77 -17.37
C ILE A 402 6.60 24.03 -16.74
N VAL A 403 6.52 22.70 -16.80
CA VAL A 403 7.70 21.86 -16.75
C VAL A 403 8.54 22.38 -17.91
N ASN A 404 9.52 23.21 -17.56
CA ASN A 404 10.52 23.68 -18.48
C ASN A 404 11.27 22.42 -18.92
N ARG A 405 10.80 21.76 -19.99
CA ARG A 405 11.62 20.89 -20.81
C ARG A 405 12.70 21.79 -21.43
N LYS A 406 13.65 22.21 -20.59
CA LYS A 406 14.94 22.78 -20.99
C LYS A 406 15.90 21.67 -21.45
N GLY A 407 15.39 20.48 -21.76
CA GLY A 407 16.04 19.55 -22.67
C GLY A 407 15.94 20.10 -24.09
N ASN A 408 17.07 20.24 -24.75
CA ASN A 408 17.12 20.61 -26.15
C ASN A 408 16.36 19.51 -26.94
N LYS A 409 15.10 19.76 -27.34
CA LYS A 409 14.25 18.81 -28.09
C LYS A 409 14.95 18.13 -29.26
N TYR A 410 15.98 18.77 -29.82
CA TYR A 410 16.80 18.20 -30.87
C TYR A 410 17.74 17.10 -30.36
N ILE A 411 18.39 17.31 -29.20
CA ILE A 411 19.21 16.30 -28.53
C ILE A 411 18.34 15.11 -28.11
N ASP A 412 17.16 15.35 -27.55
CA ASP A 412 16.24 14.26 -27.16
C ASP A 412 15.87 13.38 -28.36
N LYS A 413 15.54 14.00 -29.50
CA LYS A 413 15.27 13.28 -30.76
C LYS A 413 16.48 12.51 -31.29
N VAL A 414 17.68 13.09 -31.21
CA VAL A 414 18.92 12.40 -31.62
C VAL A 414 19.19 11.22 -30.71
N LEU A 415 18.97 11.37 -29.40
CA LEU A 415 19.10 10.29 -28.42
C LEU A 415 18.09 9.17 -28.67
N ASP A 416 16.82 9.52 -28.92
CA ASP A 416 15.78 8.55 -29.29
C ASP A 416 16.16 7.78 -30.56
N MET A 417 16.73 8.48 -31.56
CA MET A 417 17.19 7.85 -32.79
C MET A 417 18.39 6.91 -32.55
N ILE A 418 19.36 7.31 -31.73
CA ILE A 418 20.51 6.46 -31.36
C ILE A 418 20.02 5.21 -30.63
N LEU A 419 19.05 5.36 -29.73
CA LEU A 419 18.48 4.23 -28.98
C LEU A 419 17.75 3.25 -29.89
N LEU A 420 16.93 3.76 -30.82
CA LEU A 420 16.29 2.95 -31.85
C LEU A 420 17.30 2.16 -32.69
N ILE A 421 18.46 2.75 -32.97
CA ILE A 421 19.55 2.06 -33.70
C ILE A 421 20.20 0.98 -32.83
N VAL A 422 20.50 1.27 -31.55
CA VAL A 422 21.11 0.30 -30.62
C VAL A 422 20.18 -0.88 -30.35
N GLU A 423 18.89 -0.65 -30.14
CA GLU A 423 17.88 -1.72 -29.98
C GLU A 423 17.80 -2.58 -31.25
N LYS A 424 17.76 -1.96 -32.44
CA LYS A 424 17.78 -2.71 -33.71
C LYS A 424 19.03 -3.57 -33.84
N ILE A 425 20.21 -3.04 -33.52
CA ILE A 425 21.47 -3.79 -33.62
C ILE A 425 21.46 -5.00 -32.67
N LYS A 426 21.02 -4.84 -31.42
CA LYS A 426 20.88 -5.96 -30.48
C LYS A 426 19.94 -7.06 -31.01
N ASN A 427 18.81 -6.67 -31.60
CA ASN A 427 17.85 -7.62 -32.18
C ASN A 427 18.34 -8.35 -33.44
N PHE A 428 19.39 -7.85 -34.12
CA PHE A 428 20.06 -8.56 -35.22
C PHE A 428 21.21 -9.47 -34.75
N SER A 429 21.60 -9.38 -33.47
CA SER A 429 22.76 -10.09 -32.90
C SER A 429 22.40 -11.38 -32.17
N ASN A 430 21.10 -11.62 -31.98
CA ASN A 430 20.49 -12.85 -31.45
C ASN A 430 19.68 -13.51 -32.57
#